data_AF-A0A562PTT6-F1
#
_entry.id   AF-A0A562PTT6-F1
#
_cell.length_a   1.000
_cell.length_b   1.000
_cell.length_c   1.000
_cell.angle_alpha   90.00
_cell.angle_beta   90.00
_cell.angle_gamma   90.00
#
_symmetry.space_group_name_H-M   'P 1'
#
loop_
_entity.id
_entity.type
_entity.pdbx_description
1 polymer ?
#
loop_
_entity_poly.entity_id
_entity_poly.type
_entity_poly.pdbx_seq_one_letter_code
_entity_poly.pdbx_strand_id
1 'polypeptide(L)'
;MKSQIQESKKNNTENMVKKFLLIVASIFFSLSIQAQDKKAKELLDQVTAKVKSYNSIVIDFKYSLNNAKENINQDSKGNVTMKGNQYVLNFMGVTKIFDGKKTYTIVPEDEEITISKINEKDDNAITPSKMLTFFNTGYKYNMDILQNVKGRKIQYIKLVPTNSKDQRKEVLLGIDIQTKHIYNLIEVGKKGTKTTLTVNSFKTNQPLSKNQFTFAESKYPNYYINKLD
;
A
#
# COMPACT_ATOMS: atom_id res chain seq x y z
N MET A 1 20.39 -66.46 11.04
CA MET A 1 19.03 -65.95 11.34
C MET A 1 19.00 -64.79 12.36
N LYS A 2 19.76 -64.82 13.48
CA LYS A 2 19.76 -63.71 14.48
C LYS A 2 20.33 -62.36 13.96
N SER A 3 21.35 -62.39 13.10
CA SER A 3 22.01 -61.19 12.55
C SER A 3 21.07 -60.31 11.69
N GLN A 4 20.35 -60.90 10.72
CA GLN A 4 19.44 -60.17 9.83
C GLN A 4 18.25 -59.52 10.57
N ILE A 5 17.80 -60.11 11.68
CA ILE A 5 16.70 -59.56 12.50
C ILE A 5 17.17 -58.33 13.30
N GLN A 6 18.42 -58.34 13.78
CA GLN A 6 19.02 -57.20 14.48
C GLN A 6 19.26 -56.00 13.55
N GLU A 7 19.72 -56.28 12.32
CA GLU A 7 19.96 -55.26 11.30
C GLU A 7 18.64 -54.62 10.79
N SER A 8 17.60 -55.43 10.58
CA SER A 8 16.25 -54.98 10.25
C SER A 8 15.63 -54.10 11.35
N LYS A 9 15.77 -54.49 12.63
CA LYS A 9 15.30 -53.67 13.76
C LYS A 9 16.03 -52.33 13.84
N LYS A 10 17.35 -52.31 13.67
CA LYS A 10 18.15 -51.08 13.67
C LYS A 10 17.73 -50.11 12.56
N ASN A 11 17.55 -50.61 11.34
CA ASN A 11 17.10 -49.81 10.19
C ASN A 11 15.69 -49.23 10.39
N ASN A 12 14.78 -49.98 11.02
CA ASN A 12 13.44 -49.49 11.35
C ASN A 12 13.47 -48.40 12.43
N THR A 13 14.30 -48.54 13.47
CA THR A 13 14.48 -47.51 14.50
C THR A 13 15.08 -46.23 13.93
N GLU A 14 16.11 -46.32 13.08
CA GLU A 14 16.70 -45.16 12.40
C GLU A 14 15.69 -44.44 11.48
N ASN A 15 14.87 -45.19 10.74
CA ASN A 15 13.80 -44.63 9.91
C ASN A 15 12.70 -43.97 10.75
N MET A 16 12.39 -44.50 11.94
CA MET A 16 11.41 -43.92 12.85
C MET A 16 11.92 -42.62 13.48
N VAL A 17 13.21 -42.56 13.85
CA VAL A 17 13.88 -41.34 14.34
C VAL A 17 13.94 -40.27 13.25
N LYS A 18 14.28 -40.63 12.00
CA LYS A 18 14.25 -39.71 10.86
C LYS A 18 12.84 -39.15 10.61
N LYS A 19 11.80 -39.99 10.65
CA LYS A 19 10.39 -39.56 10.54
C LYS A 19 9.99 -38.63 11.68
N PHE A 20 10.40 -38.94 12.92
CA PHE A 20 10.14 -38.09 14.08
C PHE A 20 10.83 -36.73 13.95
N LEU A 21 12.10 -36.69 13.55
CA LEU A 21 12.84 -35.44 13.29
C LEU A 21 12.20 -34.61 12.18
N LEU A 22 11.69 -35.23 11.11
CA LEU A 22 10.96 -34.53 10.05
C LEU A 22 9.64 -33.91 10.54
N ILE A 23 8.90 -34.62 11.40
CA ILE A 23 7.67 -34.10 12.00
C ILE A 23 7.99 -32.92 12.93
N VAL A 24 8.99 -33.06 13.78
CA VAL A 24 9.45 -32.01 14.70
C VAL A 24 9.93 -30.78 13.91
N ALA A 25 10.74 -30.97 12.87
CA ALA A 25 11.17 -29.88 11.99
C ALA A 25 10.00 -29.18 11.29
N SER A 26 8.98 -29.93 10.85
CA SER A 26 7.77 -29.36 10.24
C SER A 26 6.97 -28.50 11.21
N ILE A 27 6.88 -28.91 12.49
CA ILE A 27 6.22 -28.13 13.55
C ILE A 27 7.01 -26.85 13.86
N PHE A 28 8.34 -26.91 13.94
CA PHE A 28 9.16 -25.71 14.14
C PHE A 28 9.09 -24.73 12.96
N PHE A 29 8.99 -25.25 11.74
CA PHE A 29 8.85 -24.43 10.54
C PHE A 29 7.49 -23.70 10.50
N SER A 30 6.40 -24.37 10.87
CA SER A 30 5.06 -23.76 10.91
C SER A 30 4.95 -22.67 11.99
N LEU A 31 5.55 -22.87 13.17
CA LEU A 31 5.61 -21.86 14.24
C LEU A 31 6.39 -20.60 13.81
N SER A 32 7.45 -20.79 13.03
CA SER A 32 8.30 -19.68 12.54
C SER A 32 7.56 -18.79 11.55
N ILE A 33 6.77 -19.38 10.64
CA ILE A 33 5.94 -18.63 9.67
C ILE A 33 4.87 -17.81 10.41
N GLN A 34 4.16 -18.43 11.36
CA GLN A 34 3.11 -17.73 12.11
C GLN A 34 3.64 -16.53 12.91
N ALA A 35 4.87 -16.63 13.42
CA ALA A 35 5.53 -15.52 14.12
C ALA A 35 5.90 -14.36 13.19
N GLN A 36 6.29 -14.61 11.93
CA GLN A 36 6.58 -13.55 10.96
C GLN A 36 5.32 -12.82 10.49
N ASP A 37 4.24 -13.56 10.22
CA ASP A 37 2.96 -12.99 9.82
C ASP A 37 2.39 -12.09 10.92
N LYS A 38 2.50 -12.52 12.20
CA LYS A 38 2.11 -11.69 13.35
C LYS A 38 2.87 -10.36 13.39
N LYS A 39 4.19 -10.37 13.21
CA LYS A 39 5.01 -9.15 13.19
C LYS A 39 4.66 -8.23 12.02
N ALA A 40 4.39 -8.79 10.85
CA ALA A 40 3.96 -8.02 9.68
C ALA A 40 2.62 -7.33 9.97
N LYS A 41 1.65 -8.08 10.51
CA LYS A 41 0.36 -7.52 10.92
C LYS A 41 0.52 -6.39 11.94
N GLU A 42 1.30 -6.61 13.00
CA GLU A 42 1.54 -5.61 14.05
C GLU A 42 2.13 -4.31 13.46
N LEU A 43 3.05 -4.42 12.51
CA LEU A 43 3.62 -3.24 11.85
C LEU A 43 2.58 -2.51 10.98
N LEU A 44 1.76 -3.23 10.22
CA LEU A 44 0.66 -2.64 9.44
C LEU A 44 -0.40 -1.97 10.33
N ASP A 45 -0.73 -2.58 11.48
CA ASP A 45 -1.65 -2.03 12.47
C ASP A 45 -1.09 -0.73 13.07
N GLN A 46 0.22 -0.67 13.35
CA GLN A 46 0.89 0.54 13.82
C GLN A 46 0.88 1.66 12.77
N VAL A 47 1.10 1.35 11.49
CA VAL A 47 0.96 2.32 10.39
C VAL A 47 -0.47 2.86 10.35
N THR A 48 -1.47 1.97 10.37
CA THR A 48 -2.89 2.36 10.37
C THR A 48 -3.23 3.26 11.56
N ALA A 49 -2.78 2.89 12.76
CA ALA A 49 -2.99 3.68 13.97
C ALA A 49 -2.36 5.07 13.86
N LYS A 50 -1.14 5.18 13.32
CA LYS A 50 -0.49 6.48 13.08
C LYS A 50 -1.29 7.33 12.09
N VAL A 51 -1.66 6.78 10.94
CA VAL A 51 -2.45 7.51 9.92
C VAL A 51 -3.74 8.04 10.53
N LYS A 52 -4.46 7.20 11.30
CA LYS A 52 -5.72 7.59 11.98
C LYS A 52 -5.55 8.61 13.10
N SER A 53 -4.36 8.71 13.70
CA SER A 53 -4.09 9.64 14.80
C SER A 53 -3.86 11.08 14.35
N TYR A 54 -3.61 11.32 13.06
CA TYR A 54 -3.32 12.65 12.55
C TYR A 54 -4.61 13.39 12.18
N ASN A 55 -4.68 14.66 12.59
CA ASN A 55 -5.76 15.57 12.23
C ASN A 55 -5.65 16.00 10.76
N SER A 56 -4.44 16.27 10.30
CA SER A 56 -4.13 16.55 8.90
C SER A 56 -2.87 15.84 8.45
N ILE A 57 -2.83 15.51 7.16
CA ILE A 57 -1.68 14.89 6.50
C ILE A 57 -1.42 15.64 5.20
N VAL A 58 -0.14 15.96 4.94
CA VAL A 58 0.34 16.54 3.68
C VAL A 58 1.48 15.66 3.18
N ILE A 59 1.33 15.12 1.97
CA ILE A 59 2.30 14.21 1.35
C ILE A 59 2.70 14.75 -0.01
N ASP A 60 4.00 14.86 -0.24
CA ASP A 60 4.56 15.00 -1.58
C ASP A 60 5.15 13.66 -2.01
N PHE A 61 4.83 13.21 -3.22
CA PHE A 61 5.26 11.90 -3.71
C PHE A 61 5.77 11.95 -5.14
N LYS A 62 6.65 11.00 -5.46
CA LYS A 62 7.05 10.66 -6.83
C LYS A 62 6.32 9.38 -7.24
N TYR A 63 5.83 9.37 -8.46
CA TYR A 63 5.31 8.19 -9.14
C TYR A 63 6.26 7.80 -10.27
N SER A 64 6.52 6.51 -10.42
CA SER A 64 7.27 5.94 -11.53
C SER A 64 6.52 4.72 -12.08
N LEU A 65 6.36 4.64 -13.39
CA LEU A 65 5.85 3.46 -14.11
C LEU A 65 6.94 2.95 -15.04
N ASN A 66 7.22 1.66 -14.96
CA ASN A 66 8.15 0.98 -15.85
C ASN A 66 7.53 -0.31 -16.39
N ASN A 67 7.64 -0.52 -17.70
CA ASN A 67 7.39 -1.80 -18.34
C ASN A 67 8.45 -2.02 -19.43
N ALA A 68 9.46 -2.82 -19.13
CA ALA A 68 10.55 -3.10 -20.06
C ALA A 68 10.06 -3.78 -21.36
N LYS A 69 9.01 -4.62 -21.29
CA LYS A 69 8.48 -5.33 -22.47
C LYS A 69 7.80 -4.40 -23.45
N GLU A 70 7.15 -3.36 -22.93
CA GLU A 70 6.42 -2.35 -23.72
C GLU A 70 7.27 -1.09 -23.96
N ASN A 71 8.54 -1.09 -23.53
CA ASN A 71 9.44 0.06 -23.57
C ASN A 71 8.86 1.34 -22.92
N ILE A 72 8.11 1.16 -21.82
CA ILE A 72 7.50 2.28 -21.10
C ILE A 72 8.37 2.64 -19.89
N ASN A 73 8.71 3.91 -19.77
CA ASN A 73 9.32 4.51 -18.59
C ASN A 73 8.77 5.92 -18.39
N GLN A 74 7.97 6.11 -17.35
CA GLN A 74 7.29 7.37 -17.08
C GLN A 74 7.46 7.76 -15.62
N ASP A 75 7.77 9.03 -15.38
CA ASP A 75 7.85 9.61 -14.05
C ASP A 75 6.85 10.75 -13.93
N SER A 76 6.22 10.85 -12.76
CA SER A 76 5.34 11.96 -12.40
C SER A 76 5.54 12.34 -10.94
N LYS A 77 5.02 13.51 -10.56
CA LYS A 77 4.99 13.99 -9.19
C LYS A 77 3.55 14.30 -8.83
N GLY A 78 3.23 14.14 -7.56
CA GLY A 78 1.95 14.55 -7.03
C GLY A 78 2.07 14.97 -5.59
N ASN A 79 0.99 15.55 -5.10
CA ASN A 79 0.84 15.86 -3.69
C ASN A 79 -0.60 15.64 -3.24
N VAL A 80 -0.78 15.38 -1.96
CA VAL A 80 -2.09 15.31 -1.34
C VAL A 80 -2.07 16.02 0.00
N THR A 81 -3.12 16.81 0.25
CA THR A 81 -3.44 17.37 1.56
C THR A 81 -4.78 16.79 1.99
N MET A 82 -4.89 16.32 3.23
CA MET A 82 -6.13 15.76 3.78
C MET A 82 -6.35 16.19 5.23
N LYS A 83 -7.63 16.35 5.61
CA LYS A 83 -8.08 16.62 6.97
C LYS A 83 -9.44 15.94 7.19
N GLY A 84 -9.49 14.97 8.10
CA GLY A 84 -10.65 14.09 8.20
C GLY A 84 -10.92 13.40 6.86
N ASN A 85 -12.14 13.56 6.32
CA ASN A 85 -12.49 13.03 5.00
C ASN A 85 -12.15 13.98 3.85
N GLN A 86 -11.96 15.28 4.11
CA GLN A 86 -11.68 16.29 3.08
C GLN A 86 -10.27 16.10 2.51
N TYR A 87 -10.10 16.32 1.20
CA TYR A 87 -8.79 16.26 0.58
C TYR A 87 -8.65 17.15 -0.66
N VAL A 88 -7.41 17.52 -0.97
CA VAL A 88 -6.98 18.00 -2.29
C VAL A 88 -5.85 17.09 -2.75
N LEU A 89 -6.01 16.46 -3.90
CA LEU A 89 -5.02 15.61 -4.56
C LEU A 89 -4.64 16.24 -5.90
N ASN A 90 -3.36 16.45 -6.13
CA ASN A 90 -2.81 16.88 -7.40
C ASN A 90 -1.96 15.74 -7.96
N PHE A 91 -2.34 15.18 -9.11
CA PHE A 91 -1.62 14.06 -9.69
C PHE A 91 -1.88 13.92 -11.19
N MET A 92 -0.82 13.73 -11.98
CA MET A 92 -0.89 13.52 -13.44
C MET A 92 -1.73 14.58 -14.17
N GLY A 93 -1.51 15.85 -13.86
CA GLY A 93 -2.24 16.97 -14.47
C GLY A 93 -3.65 17.20 -13.90
N VAL A 94 -4.20 16.27 -13.10
CA VAL A 94 -5.54 16.39 -12.54
C VAL A 94 -5.50 16.90 -11.10
N THR A 95 -6.38 17.84 -10.79
CA THR A 95 -6.65 18.27 -9.41
C THR A 95 -8.00 17.71 -8.97
N LYS A 96 -8.00 16.90 -7.92
CA LYS A 96 -9.21 16.36 -7.30
C LYS A 96 -9.40 16.95 -5.91
N ILE A 97 -10.51 17.64 -5.71
CA ILE A 97 -10.90 18.23 -4.42
C ILE A 97 -12.12 17.49 -3.91
N PHE A 98 -12.13 17.15 -2.62
CA PHE A 98 -13.34 16.74 -1.91
C PHE A 98 -13.52 17.63 -0.69
N ASP A 99 -14.62 18.38 -0.68
CA ASP A 99 -14.92 19.37 0.37
C ASP A 99 -15.69 18.77 1.56
N GLY A 100 -15.94 17.45 1.55
CA GLY A 100 -16.78 16.77 2.53
C GLY A 100 -18.22 16.54 2.06
N LYS A 101 -18.60 17.03 0.88
CA LYS A 101 -19.93 16.84 0.28
C LYS A 101 -19.84 16.51 -1.21
N LYS A 102 -19.02 17.25 -1.94
CA LYS A 102 -18.86 17.15 -3.39
C LYS A 102 -17.41 16.88 -3.76
N THR A 103 -17.24 16.14 -4.84
CA THR A 103 -15.97 15.99 -5.52
C THR A 103 -15.91 16.95 -6.70
N TYR A 104 -14.76 17.58 -6.86
CA TYR A 104 -14.44 18.44 -7.98
C TYR A 104 -13.21 17.86 -8.64
N THR A 105 -13.35 17.38 -9.88
CA THR A 105 -12.24 16.91 -10.70
C THR A 105 -11.96 17.99 -11.73
N ILE A 106 -10.77 18.57 -11.67
CA ILE A 106 -10.35 19.67 -12.53
C ILE A 106 -9.25 19.13 -13.43
N VAL A 107 -9.47 19.21 -14.74
CA VAL A 107 -8.53 18.78 -15.78
C VAL A 107 -8.13 20.03 -16.57
N PRO A 108 -7.02 20.70 -16.22
CA PRO A 108 -6.62 21.95 -16.84
C PRO A 108 -6.32 21.85 -18.34
N GLU A 109 -5.83 20.68 -18.79
CA GLU A 109 -5.53 20.43 -20.20
C GLU A 109 -6.78 20.51 -21.09
N ASP A 110 -7.92 20.07 -20.57
CA ASP A 110 -9.20 20.05 -21.27
C ASP A 110 -10.08 21.27 -20.92
N GLU A 111 -9.59 22.16 -20.03
CA GLU A 111 -10.38 23.23 -19.43
C GLU A 111 -11.73 22.73 -18.87
N GLU A 112 -11.76 21.50 -18.32
CA GLU A 112 -12.97 20.85 -17.81
C GLU A 112 -12.97 20.70 -16.28
N ILE A 113 -14.16 20.90 -15.69
CA ILE A 113 -14.44 20.61 -14.29
C ILE A 113 -15.65 19.68 -14.21
N THR A 114 -15.45 18.50 -13.63
CA THR A 114 -16.56 17.62 -13.25
C THR A 114 -16.88 17.80 -11.77
N ILE A 115 -18.14 18.12 -11.47
CA ILE A 115 -18.67 18.21 -10.10
C ILE A 115 -19.62 17.04 -9.88
N SER A 116 -19.34 16.22 -8.87
CA SER A 116 -20.20 15.09 -8.50
C SER A 116 -20.47 15.04 -7.00
N LYS A 117 -21.63 14.52 -6.61
CA LYS A 117 -21.87 14.13 -5.23
C LYS A 117 -21.14 12.80 -4.98
N ILE A 118 -20.33 12.75 -3.92
CA ILE A 118 -19.78 11.47 -3.49
C ILE A 118 -20.84 10.78 -2.63
N ASN A 119 -21.10 9.51 -2.92
CA ASN A 119 -21.67 8.64 -1.90
C ASN A 119 -20.54 8.28 -0.94
N GLU A 120 -20.52 8.89 0.26
CA GLU A 120 -19.46 8.64 1.25
C GLU A 120 -19.36 7.16 1.66
N LYS A 121 -20.42 6.38 1.39
CA LYS A 121 -20.49 4.94 1.62
C LYS A 121 -20.11 4.10 0.41
N ASP A 122 -19.65 4.72 -0.67
CA ASP A 122 -19.10 3.95 -1.79
C ASP A 122 -17.76 3.34 -1.36
N ASP A 123 -17.81 2.09 -0.94
CA ASP A 123 -16.63 1.30 -0.62
C ASP A 123 -15.69 1.18 -1.82
N ASN A 124 -16.18 1.36 -3.05
CA ASN A 124 -15.37 1.35 -4.26
C ASN A 124 -14.69 2.70 -4.56
N ALA A 125 -15.07 3.79 -3.89
CA ALA A 125 -14.43 5.08 -4.09
C ALA A 125 -12.95 5.01 -3.66
N ILE A 126 -12.04 5.31 -4.60
CA ILE A 126 -10.61 5.38 -4.33
C ILE A 126 -10.29 6.75 -3.73
N THR A 127 -10.08 6.80 -2.41
CA THR A 127 -9.71 8.03 -1.69
C THR A 127 -8.28 7.97 -1.17
N PRO A 128 -7.61 9.12 -0.94
CA PRO A 128 -6.28 9.13 -0.34
C PRO A 128 -6.20 8.42 1.01
N SER A 129 -7.21 8.59 1.86
CA SER A 129 -7.26 7.90 3.17
C SER A 129 -7.31 6.38 3.00
N LYS A 130 -8.13 5.86 2.07
CA LYS A 130 -8.14 4.42 1.75
C LYS A 130 -6.81 3.96 1.16
N MET A 131 -6.15 4.77 0.34
CA MET A 131 -4.82 4.46 -0.20
C MET A 131 -3.75 4.36 0.87
N LEU A 132 -3.84 5.09 1.99
CA LEU A 132 -2.91 4.97 3.12
C LEU A 132 -3.16 3.73 3.99
N THR A 133 -4.29 3.05 3.83
CA THR A 133 -4.70 1.89 4.65
C THR A 133 -5.16 0.69 3.82
N PHE A 134 -4.88 0.67 2.51
CA PHE A 134 -5.40 -0.32 1.56
C PHE A 134 -5.02 -1.76 1.92
N PHE A 135 -3.90 -1.94 2.61
CA PHE A 135 -3.33 -3.22 3.01
C PHE A 135 -4.10 -3.92 4.13
N ASN A 136 -5.08 -3.25 4.75
CA ASN A 136 -5.86 -3.82 5.85
C ASN A 136 -6.82 -4.94 5.41
N THR A 137 -7.18 -4.98 4.12
CA THR A 137 -8.12 -5.98 3.57
C THR A 137 -7.64 -6.45 2.20
N GLY A 138 -8.00 -7.69 1.81
CA GLY A 138 -7.75 -8.18 0.46
C GLY A 138 -6.33 -8.69 0.18
N TYR A 139 -5.47 -8.80 1.20
CA TYR A 139 -4.09 -9.29 1.04
C TYR A 139 -3.70 -10.34 2.09
N LYS A 140 -2.87 -11.29 1.67
CA LYS A 140 -1.94 -11.98 2.57
C LYS A 140 -0.70 -11.12 2.74
N TYR A 141 -0.13 -11.08 3.93
CA TYR A 141 1.04 -10.27 4.24
C TYR A 141 2.15 -11.12 4.83
N ASN A 142 3.40 -10.84 4.45
CA ASN A 142 4.58 -11.49 5.00
C ASN A 142 5.68 -10.45 5.19
N MET A 143 6.48 -10.61 6.25
CA MET A 143 7.65 -9.77 6.46
C MET A 143 8.67 -10.05 5.35
N ASP A 144 9.21 -8.99 4.74
CA ASP A 144 10.26 -9.08 3.72
C ASP A 144 11.56 -8.46 4.26
N ILE A 145 12.44 -8.01 3.39
CA ILE A 145 13.75 -7.47 3.73
C ILE A 145 13.68 -6.14 4.51
N LEU A 146 14.62 -6.00 5.45
CA LEU A 146 14.97 -4.72 6.06
C LEU A 146 16.08 -4.06 5.23
N GLN A 147 15.86 -2.83 4.78
CA GLN A 147 16.83 -2.06 4.00
C GLN A 147 17.27 -0.80 4.75
N ASN A 148 18.54 -0.44 4.60
CA ASN A 148 19.04 0.87 5.01
C ASN A 148 19.03 1.79 3.78
N VAL A 149 18.16 2.80 3.81
CA VAL A 149 18.02 3.79 2.74
C VAL A 149 18.44 5.15 3.29
N LYS A 150 19.65 5.59 2.96
CA LYS A 150 20.20 6.89 3.39
C LYS A 150 20.13 7.10 4.91
N GLY A 151 20.45 6.06 5.69
CA GLY A 151 20.41 6.07 7.16
C GLY A 151 19.05 5.73 7.76
N ARG A 152 17.98 5.62 6.95
CA ARG A 152 16.65 5.18 7.40
C ARG A 152 16.51 3.68 7.29
N LYS A 153 16.03 3.03 8.36
CA LYS A 153 15.72 1.60 8.37
C LYS A 153 14.29 1.39 7.84
N ILE A 154 14.18 0.89 6.61
CA ILE A 154 12.91 0.65 5.92
C ILE A 154 12.62 -0.86 5.92
N GLN A 155 11.60 -1.27 6.66
CA GLN A 155 11.11 -2.64 6.67
C GLN A 155 10.09 -2.82 5.55
N TYR A 156 10.34 -3.75 4.64
CA TYR A 156 9.35 -4.09 3.62
C TYR A 156 8.40 -5.17 4.12
N ILE A 157 7.13 -5.02 3.77
CA ILE A 157 6.10 -6.06 3.88
C ILE A 157 5.65 -6.41 2.48
N LYS A 158 5.66 -7.70 2.16
CA LYS A 158 5.10 -8.23 0.92
C LYS A 158 3.62 -8.48 1.12
N LEU A 159 2.81 -7.94 0.22
CA LEU A 159 1.36 -8.08 0.18
C LEU A 159 0.98 -8.81 -1.10
N VAL A 160 0.30 -9.94 -0.97
CA VAL A 160 -0.18 -10.74 -2.11
C VAL A 160 -1.70 -10.68 -2.13
N PRO A 161 -2.33 -10.17 -3.21
CA PRO A 161 -3.77 -10.11 -3.32
C PRO A 161 -4.42 -11.48 -3.10
N THR A 162 -5.50 -11.53 -2.33
CA THR A 162 -6.25 -12.78 -2.11
C THR A 162 -7.21 -13.09 -3.27
N ASN A 163 -7.59 -12.08 -4.05
CA ASN A 163 -8.42 -12.23 -5.24
C ASN A 163 -7.57 -12.65 -6.44
N SER A 164 -7.85 -13.83 -7.00
CA SER A 164 -7.14 -14.37 -8.17
C SER A 164 -7.31 -13.51 -9.44
N LYS A 165 -8.38 -12.71 -9.52
CA LYS A 165 -8.64 -11.78 -10.64
C LYS A 165 -7.86 -10.46 -10.55
N ASP A 166 -7.21 -10.18 -9.43
CA ASP A 166 -6.39 -8.97 -9.27
C ASP A 166 -5.26 -8.99 -10.33
N GLN A 167 -5.02 -7.86 -11.00
CA GLN A 167 -3.98 -7.77 -12.03
C GLN A 167 -2.58 -7.64 -11.41
N ARG A 168 -2.51 -7.33 -10.12
CA ARG A 168 -1.29 -7.26 -9.34
C ARG A 168 -0.85 -8.65 -8.95
N LYS A 169 0.45 -8.90 -9.11
CA LYS A 169 1.11 -10.10 -8.60
C LYS A 169 1.40 -9.94 -7.12
N GLU A 170 1.99 -8.80 -6.75
CA GLU A 170 2.34 -8.46 -5.37
C GLU A 170 2.51 -6.95 -5.22
N VAL A 171 2.45 -6.49 -3.98
CA VAL A 171 2.80 -5.13 -3.57
C VAL A 171 3.85 -5.22 -2.47
N LEU A 172 4.95 -4.49 -2.60
CA LEU A 172 5.94 -4.31 -1.54
C LEU A 172 5.72 -2.95 -0.88
N LEU A 173 5.36 -2.96 0.40
CA LEU A 173 5.14 -1.76 1.19
C LEU A 173 6.35 -1.51 2.08
N GLY A 174 7.14 -0.48 1.76
CA GLY A 174 8.27 -0.07 2.58
C GLY A 174 7.83 0.85 3.70
N ILE A 175 8.12 0.49 4.94
CA ILE A 175 7.72 1.22 6.15
C ILE A 175 8.96 1.65 6.92
N ASP A 176 9.02 2.94 7.26
CA ASP A 176 10.06 3.44 8.17
C ASP A 176 9.81 2.90 9.58
N ILE A 177 10.76 2.11 10.11
CA ILE A 177 10.56 1.48 11.42
C ILE A 177 10.60 2.46 12.58
N GLN A 178 11.09 3.68 12.40
CA GLN A 178 11.11 4.69 13.47
C GLN A 178 9.77 5.42 13.51
N THR A 179 9.39 6.03 12.39
CA THR A 179 8.19 6.90 12.33
C THR A 179 6.90 6.11 12.12
N LYS A 180 7.00 4.87 11.63
CA LYS A 180 5.87 4.05 11.14
C LYS A 180 5.13 4.71 9.98
N HIS A 181 5.80 5.57 9.22
CA HIS A 181 5.27 6.10 7.97
C HIS A 181 5.62 5.18 6.81
N ILE A 182 4.74 5.16 5.81
CA ILE A 182 5.03 4.52 4.52
C ILE A 182 6.13 5.34 3.84
N TYR A 183 7.21 4.68 3.46
CA TYR A 183 8.30 5.25 2.68
C TYR A 183 8.00 5.13 1.19
N ASN A 184 7.64 3.94 0.73
CA ASN A 184 7.25 3.69 -0.65
C ASN A 184 6.28 2.52 -0.77
N LEU A 185 5.62 2.46 -1.92
CA LEU A 185 4.85 1.32 -2.40
C LEU A 185 5.40 0.93 -3.76
N ILE A 186 5.70 -0.35 -3.93
CA ILE A 186 6.11 -0.92 -5.21
C ILE A 186 5.08 -1.97 -5.60
N GLU A 187 4.34 -1.72 -6.66
CA GLU A 187 3.38 -2.69 -7.20
C GLU A 187 3.98 -3.38 -8.41
N VAL A 188 3.85 -4.71 -8.45
CA VAL A 188 4.32 -5.55 -9.55
C VAL A 188 3.09 -6.21 -10.17
N GLY A 189 2.78 -5.86 -11.41
CA GLY A 189 1.70 -6.44 -12.20
C GLY A 189 2.06 -7.82 -12.77
N LYS A 190 1.05 -8.67 -12.99
CA LYS A 190 1.21 -10.00 -13.60
C LYS A 190 1.84 -9.95 -15.01
N LYS A 191 1.66 -8.85 -15.73
CA LYS A 191 2.22 -8.62 -17.07
C LYS A 191 3.64 -8.03 -17.07
N GLY A 192 4.19 -7.72 -15.89
CA GLY A 192 5.55 -7.18 -15.75
C GLY A 192 5.62 -5.66 -15.55
N THR A 193 4.49 -4.94 -15.66
CA THR A 193 4.40 -3.53 -15.27
C THR A 193 4.77 -3.36 -13.81
N LYS A 194 5.70 -2.45 -13.52
CA LYS A 194 6.10 -2.07 -12.17
C LYS A 194 5.75 -0.62 -11.96
N THR A 195 4.96 -0.32 -10.94
CA THR A 195 4.71 1.05 -10.50
C THR A 195 5.34 1.28 -9.13
N THR A 196 5.84 2.47 -8.89
CA THR A 196 6.46 2.84 -7.61
C THR A 196 5.99 4.22 -7.19
N LEU A 197 5.37 4.29 -6.02
CA LEU A 197 5.02 5.52 -5.33
C LEU A 197 6.02 5.72 -4.19
N THR A 198 6.81 6.79 -4.24
CA THR A 198 7.79 7.13 -3.19
C THR A 198 7.35 8.39 -2.48
N VAL A 199 7.24 8.34 -1.15
CA VAL A 199 6.95 9.49 -0.30
C VAL A 199 8.22 10.31 -0.13
N ASN A 200 8.22 11.52 -0.69
CA ASN A 200 9.33 12.47 -0.57
C ASN A 200 9.22 13.31 0.70
N SER A 201 7.99 13.64 1.10
CA SER A 201 7.67 14.48 2.26
C SER A 201 6.38 13.96 2.89
N PHE A 202 6.35 13.87 4.22
CA PHE A 202 5.18 13.49 4.99
C PHE A 202 5.09 14.42 6.21
N LYS A 203 4.15 15.37 6.17
CA LYS A 203 3.93 16.34 7.23
C LYS A 203 2.56 16.10 7.85
N THR A 204 2.46 16.26 9.16
CA THR A 204 1.22 16.03 9.89
C THR A 204 0.87 17.22 10.77
N ASN A 205 -0.44 17.34 11.04
CA ASN A 205 -1.01 18.32 11.96
C ASN A 205 -0.56 19.77 11.68
N GLN A 206 -0.23 20.08 10.42
CA GLN A 206 0.16 21.41 10.01
C GLN A 206 -1.09 22.32 9.98
N PRO A 207 -0.93 23.62 10.31
CA PRO A 207 -1.96 24.61 10.04
C PRO A 207 -2.33 24.59 8.55
N LEU A 208 -3.64 24.54 8.26
CA LEU A 208 -4.17 24.57 6.90
C LEU A 208 -4.94 25.87 6.68
N SER A 209 -4.95 26.35 5.44
CA SER A 209 -5.80 27.48 5.05
C SER A 209 -7.28 27.16 5.31
N LYS A 210 -8.07 28.18 5.68
CA LYS A 210 -9.54 28.04 5.80
C LYS A 210 -10.19 27.56 4.50
N ASN A 211 -9.59 27.91 3.37
CA ASN A 211 -10.09 27.58 2.03
C ASN A 211 -9.33 26.40 1.40
N GLN A 212 -8.60 25.60 2.19
CA GLN A 212 -7.73 24.52 1.69
C GLN A 212 -8.49 23.52 0.81
N PHE A 213 -9.74 23.20 1.16
CA PHE A 213 -10.58 22.19 0.51
C PHE A 213 -11.76 22.82 -0.26
N THR A 214 -11.71 24.13 -0.50
CA THR A 214 -12.82 24.87 -1.09
C THR A 214 -12.61 25.01 -2.60
N PHE A 215 -13.56 24.48 -3.36
CA PHE A 215 -13.68 24.81 -4.78
C PHE A 215 -14.27 26.23 -4.94
N ALA A 216 -13.63 27.04 -5.78
CA ALA A 216 -14.10 28.38 -6.11
C ALA A 216 -14.21 28.51 -7.63
N GLU A 217 -15.44 28.47 -8.14
CA GLU A 217 -15.76 28.55 -9.57
C GLU A 217 -15.17 29.80 -10.24
N SER A 218 -15.12 30.92 -9.51
CA SER A 218 -14.53 32.17 -9.98
C SER A 218 -13.04 32.09 -10.35
N LYS A 219 -12.33 31.03 -9.93
CA LYS A 219 -10.94 30.78 -10.34
C LYS A 219 -10.83 30.15 -11.74
N TYR A 220 -11.96 29.80 -12.36
CA TYR A 220 -12.01 29.05 -13.62
C TYR A 220 -13.00 29.68 -14.63
N PRO A 221 -12.81 30.96 -15.01
CA PRO A 221 -13.81 31.73 -15.77
C PRO A 221 -14.15 31.20 -17.18
N ASN A 222 -13.35 30.28 -17.73
CA ASN A 222 -13.53 29.71 -19.08
C ASN A 222 -13.71 28.19 -19.09
N TYR A 223 -13.74 27.55 -17.93
CA TYR A 223 -13.79 26.09 -17.89
C TYR A 223 -15.21 25.60 -18.17
N TYR A 224 -15.34 24.52 -18.92
CA TYR A 224 -16.59 23.79 -19.04
C TYR A 224 -16.90 23.08 -17.72
N ILE A 225 -18.09 23.30 -17.16
CA ILE A 225 -18.50 22.72 -15.87
C ILE A 225 -19.57 21.66 -16.10
N ASN A 226 -19.16 20.40 -15.98
CA ASN A 226 -20.02 19.23 -16.03
C ASN A 226 -20.53 18.88 -14.61
N LYS A 227 -21.84 18.88 -14.39
CA LYS A 227 -22.46 18.57 -13.09
C LYS A 227 -23.17 17.22 -13.18
N LEU A 228 -22.69 16.24 -12.43
CA LEU A 228 -23.27 14.91 -12.29
C LEU A 228 -24.16 14.88 -11.03
N ASP A 229 -25.43 14.53 -11.19
CA ASP A 229 -26.43 14.53 -10.12
C ASP A 229 -26.21 13.48 -9.03
#